data_AF-A0A957K9H6-F1
#
_entry.id   AF-A0A957K9H6-F1
#
_cell.length_a   1.000
_cell.length_b   1.000
_cell.length_c   1.000
_cell.angle_alpha   90.00
_cell.angle_beta   90.00
_cell.angle_gamma   90.00
#
_symmetry.space_group_name_H-M   'P 1'
#
loop_
_entity.id
_entity.type
_entity.pdbx_description
1 polymer ?
#
loop_
_entity_poly.entity_id
_entity_poly.type
_entity_poly.pdbx_seq_one_letter_code
_entity_poly.pdbx_strand_id
1 'polypeptide(L)'
;MFWQKNLRGLVLALILVLILAACGGEEATPEPEPTEAPVAEPTEEMEEPMAEEAMEETAEPEEMMDEEAMADELPGTIVDIAVADGRFETLVAAVTAADLADTLSSEGPFTVFAPTDDAFAALPEGTVEALLEDPAGDLTQILLYHVVEGVVDAAAVTGLESAMTVQGEEITIAVEDGAVILNGTTEVIITDIVASNGIIHVIDSVLLPPSMMAEEMLPSIAEIAVADGNFTTLVAALDAAGLVETLSGEGEFTVFAPTDEAFAALPEGTVEALLEDPAGALTDI
;
A
#
# COMPACT_ATOMS: atom_id res chain seq x y z
N MET A 1 42.99 12.68 29.64
CA MET A 1 43.98 11.74 29.07
C MET A 1 43.20 10.66 28.35
N PHE A 2 43.58 10.33 27.11
CA PHE A 2 42.97 9.28 26.26
C PHE A 2 41.50 9.57 25.92
N TRP A 3 41.12 10.06 24.74
CA TRP A 3 41.40 9.41 23.46
C TRP A 3 41.09 10.40 22.32
N GLN A 4 42.11 11.15 21.90
CA GLN A 4 42.15 11.93 20.67
C GLN A 4 43.28 11.32 19.84
N LYS A 5 42.94 10.53 18.82
CA LYS A 5 43.85 10.01 17.77
C LYS A 5 43.03 9.17 16.79
N ASN A 6 42.66 9.76 15.65
CA ASN A 6 42.96 9.22 14.32
C ASN A 6 42.39 10.16 13.25
N LEU A 7 43.11 11.26 13.08
CA LEU A 7 43.12 12.05 11.86
C LEU A 7 44.15 11.41 10.91
N ARG A 8 43.82 11.36 9.60
CA ARG A 8 44.72 11.32 8.41
C ARG A 8 44.85 9.99 7.65
N GLY A 9 44.42 10.02 6.39
CA GLY A 9 44.80 9.13 5.27
C GLY A 9 43.63 8.97 4.29
N LEU A 10 43.36 9.88 3.33
CA LEU A 10 44.03 10.10 2.03
C LEU A 10 43.91 8.91 1.05
N VAL A 11 43.65 9.24 -0.23
CA VAL A 11 43.65 8.43 -1.47
C VAL A 11 42.26 7.86 -1.85
N LEU A 12 41.45 8.45 -2.73
CA LEU A 12 41.63 8.89 -4.14
C LEU A 12 41.92 7.72 -5.09
N ALA A 13 40.87 7.04 -5.55
CA ALA A 13 40.94 6.08 -6.65
C ALA A 13 39.75 6.27 -7.60
N LEU A 14 40.05 6.99 -8.68
CA LEU A 14 39.22 7.26 -9.84
C LEU A 14 39.56 6.20 -10.89
N ILE A 15 38.64 5.30 -11.23
CA ILE A 15 38.83 4.37 -12.37
C ILE A 15 37.56 4.35 -13.21
N LEU A 16 37.64 5.17 -14.26
CA LEU A 16 36.85 5.18 -15.48
C LEU A 16 37.41 4.09 -16.41
N VAL A 17 36.61 3.08 -16.79
CA VAL A 17 36.93 2.21 -17.94
C VAL A 17 35.71 2.12 -18.85
N LEU A 18 35.88 2.71 -20.02
CA LEU A 18 34.95 2.84 -21.12
C LEU A 18 35.55 2.00 -22.25
N ILE A 19 34.93 0.88 -22.62
CA ILE A 19 35.33 0.09 -23.79
C ILE A 19 34.12 -0.10 -24.70
N LEU A 20 34.29 0.38 -25.93
CA LEU A 20 33.33 0.48 -27.00
C LEU A 20 33.97 -0.19 -28.23
N ALA A 21 33.38 -1.29 -28.69
CA ALA A 21 33.63 -1.94 -30.00
C ALA A 21 32.44 -2.88 -30.27
N ALA A 22 31.45 -2.57 -31.10
CA ALA A 22 31.41 -2.40 -32.56
C ALA A 22 31.42 -3.72 -33.37
N CYS A 23 30.29 -3.92 -34.09
CA CYS A 23 30.05 -4.70 -35.32
C CYS A 23 29.96 -6.24 -35.30
N GLY A 24 28.74 -6.76 -35.52
CA GLY A 24 28.31 -7.22 -36.86
C GLY A 24 28.07 -8.72 -37.08
N GLY A 25 26.87 -9.06 -37.60
CA GLY A 25 26.48 -10.37 -38.19
C GLY A 25 25.21 -10.92 -37.54
N GLU A 26 23.98 -10.70 -38.02
CA GLU A 26 23.35 -11.08 -39.31
C GLU A 26 23.26 -12.61 -39.52
N GLU A 27 22.06 -13.03 -39.93
CA GLU A 27 21.66 -14.34 -40.47
C GLU A 27 21.00 -15.38 -39.51
N ALA A 28 19.66 -15.35 -39.60
CA ALA A 28 18.82 -16.44 -40.10
C ALA A 28 18.61 -17.72 -39.25
N THR A 29 17.33 -17.91 -38.91
CA THR A 29 16.64 -19.14 -38.51
C THR A 29 16.83 -20.27 -39.54
N PRO A 30 16.67 -21.55 -39.15
CA PRO A 30 15.33 -22.15 -39.27
C PRO A 30 14.95 -23.15 -38.16
N GLU A 31 13.65 -23.23 -37.90
CA GLU A 31 12.94 -24.34 -37.25
C GLU A 31 13.23 -25.70 -37.92
N PRO A 32 13.01 -26.79 -37.19
CA PRO A 32 12.19 -27.86 -37.78
C PRO A 32 11.17 -28.47 -36.81
N GLU A 33 9.89 -28.40 -37.17
CA GLU A 33 8.87 -29.44 -36.90
C GLU A 33 8.94 -30.53 -37.99
N PRO A 34 8.09 -31.58 -37.97
CA PRO A 34 7.69 -32.50 -36.90
C PRO A 34 8.08 -33.95 -37.30
N THR A 35 7.96 -34.94 -36.42
CA THR A 35 8.09 -36.36 -36.82
C THR A 35 6.84 -37.12 -36.45
N GLU A 36 6.00 -37.35 -37.45
CA GLU A 36 4.90 -38.33 -37.43
C GLU A 36 5.41 -39.77 -37.60
N ALA A 37 4.82 -40.65 -36.78
CA ALA A 37 4.44 -42.07 -36.91
C ALA A 37 5.10 -43.01 -37.95
N PRO A 38 5.08 -44.33 -37.66
CA PRO A 38 3.98 -45.11 -38.23
C PRO A 38 3.38 -46.21 -37.33
N VAL A 39 2.04 -46.21 -37.34
CA VAL A 39 1.06 -47.31 -37.44
C VAL A 39 1.55 -48.77 -37.34
N ALA A 40 0.89 -49.53 -36.45
CA ALA A 40 0.45 -50.91 -36.72
C ALA A 40 -0.86 -51.20 -35.95
N GLU A 41 -1.92 -51.46 -36.71
CA GLU A 41 -3.27 -51.92 -36.33
C GLU A 41 -3.28 -53.43 -35.94
N PRO A 42 -4.43 -54.13 -35.86
CA PRO A 42 -5.61 -53.98 -35.00
C PRO A 42 -5.90 -55.29 -34.23
N THR A 43 -6.90 -55.30 -33.35
CA THR A 43 -7.66 -56.55 -33.11
C THR A 43 -9.11 -56.22 -32.76
N GLU A 44 -9.98 -56.80 -33.59
CA GLU A 44 -11.43 -56.76 -33.64
C GLU A 44 -12.11 -57.21 -32.33
N GLU A 45 -13.16 -56.49 -31.93
CA GLU A 45 -14.59 -56.88 -31.99
C GLU A 45 -15.01 -58.08 -31.13
N MET A 46 -16.05 -57.83 -30.32
CA MET A 46 -17.18 -58.69 -29.94
C MET A 46 -17.74 -58.10 -28.62
N GLU A 47 -19.02 -57.87 -28.37
CA GLU A 47 -20.29 -58.04 -29.05
C GLU A 47 -21.28 -57.34 -28.09
N GLU A 48 -22.18 -56.48 -28.58
CA GLU A 48 -23.46 -56.28 -27.89
C GLU A 48 -24.44 -57.35 -28.42
N PRO A 49 -25.46 -57.73 -27.64
CA PRO A 49 -26.73 -57.08 -27.96
C PRO A 49 -27.64 -56.79 -26.77
N MET A 50 -28.49 -55.80 -27.04
CA MET A 50 -29.66 -55.35 -26.31
C MET A 50 -30.62 -56.47 -25.89
N ALA A 51 -31.24 -56.29 -24.72
CA ALA A 51 -32.56 -56.85 -24.41
C ALA A 51 -33.34 -55.82 -23.59
N GLU A 52 -34.16 -55.08 -24.32
CA GLU A 52 -35.35 -54.36 -23.86
C GLU A 52 -36.41 -55.40 -23.43
N GLU A 53 -37.13 -55.16 -22.33
CA GLU A 53 -38.60 -55.26 -22.23
C GLU A 53 -39.06 -54.95 -20.80
N ALA A 54 -40.22 -54.31 -20.77
CA ALA A 54 -40.82 -53.58 -19.66
C ALA A 54 -41.33 -54.44 -18.49
N MET A 55 -41.49 -53.81 -17.32
CA MET A 55 -42.62 -54.05 -16.42
C MET A 55 -42.87 -52.85 -15.50
N GLU A 56 -44.15 -52.65 -15.24
CA GLU A 56 -44.89 -51.42 -14.99
C GLU A 56 -45.15 -51.22 -13.49
N GLU A 57 -45.15 -49.96 -13.06
CA GLU A 57 -46.11 -49.33 -12.13
C GLU A 57 -46.37 -49.94 -10.73
N THR A 58 -46.04 -49.17 -9.69
CA THR A 58 -46.82 -48.87 -8.47
C THR A 58 -45.98 -47.90 -7.61
N ALA A 59 -46.17 -46.57 -7.67
CA ALA A 59 -47.12 -45.77 -6.86
C ALA A 59 -47.04 -46.13 -5.35
N GLU A 60 -46.64 -45.32 -4.36
CA GLU A 60 -46.45 -43.86 -4.11
C GLU A 60 -45.58 -43.72 -2.81
N PRO A 61 -45.19 -42.53 -2.30
CA PRO A 61 -45.25 -41.19 -2.88
C PRO A 61 -43.87 -40.54 -3.05
N GLU A 62 -43.86 -39.53 -3.89
CA GLU A 62 -42.83 -38.51 -4.03
C GLU A 62 -42.67 -37.79 -2.69
N GLU A 63 -41.59 -38.08 -1.95
CA GLU A 63 -41.02 -37.02 -1.12
C GLU A 63 -40.36 -36.04 -2.08
N MET A 64 -41.12 -34.99 -2.40
CA MET A 64 -40.58 -33.72 -2.84
C MET A 64 -39.59 -33.27 -1.76
N MET A 65 -38.35 -33.76 -1.84
CA MET A 65 -37.22 -33.14 -1.15
C MET A 65 -37.00 -31.82 -1.87
N ASP A 66 -37.45 -30.76 -1.19
CA ASP A 66 -37.30 -29.36 -1.54
C ASP A 66 -36.11 -29.07 -2.46
N GLU A 67 -36.43 -28.65 -3.68
CA GLU A 67 -35.48 -28.04 -4.61
C GLU A 67 -35.06 -26.62 -4.15
N GLU A 68 -35.45 -26.21 -2.93
CA GLU A 68 -35.09 -24.94 -2.27
C GLU A 68 -33.95 -25.07 -1.24
N ALA A 69 -33.33 -26.25 -1.07
CA ALA A 69 -32.29 -26.47 -0.04
C ALA A 69 -30.88 -26.80 -0.59
N MET A 70 -30.52 -26.27 -1.76
CA MET A 70 -29.15 -26.33 -2.30
C MET A 70 -28.65 -24.94 -2.75
N ALA A 71 -29.01 -23.90 -1.99
CA ALA A 71 -28.39 -22.57 -2.05
C ALA A 71 -27.27 -22.43 -0.99
N ASP A 72 -26.57 -23.54 -0.72
CA ASP A 72 -25.54 -23.61 0.33
C ASP A 72 -24.18 -23.20 -0.27
N GLU A 73 -23.71 -22.05 0.23
CA GLU A 73 -22.32 -21.56 0.24
C GLU A 73 -21.65 -21.21 -1.09
N LEU A 74 -22.17 -20.21 -1.80
CA LEU A 74 -21.23 -19.33 -2.51
C LEU A 74 -20.44 -18.56 -1.45
N PRO A 75 -19.10 -18.46 -1.56
CA PRO A 75 -18.32 -17.66 -0.62
C PRO A 75 -18.89 -16.23 -0.61
N GLY A 76 -19.09 -15.65 0.58
CA GLY A 76 -19.56 -14.28 0.71
C GLY A 76 -18.67 -13.29 -0.05
N THR A 77 -19.15 -12.06 -0.27
CA THR A 77 -18.27 -11.00 -0.79
C THR A 77 -17.13 -10.72 0.20
N ILE A 78 -16.12 -9.97 -0.24
CA ILE A 78 -15.04 -9.54 0.65
C ILE A 78 -15.58 -8.88 1.93
N VAL A 79 -16.60 -8.04 1.81
CA VAL A 79 -17.24 -7.35 2.93
C VAL A 79 -18.00 -8.33 3.83
N ASP A 80 -18.73 -9.30 3.26
CA ASP A 80 -19.45 -10.31 4.05
C ASP A 80 -18.50 -11.16 4.88
N ILE A 81 -17.36 -11.56 4.31
CA ILE A 81 -16.33 -12.34 5.00
C ILE A 81 -15.71 -11.50 6.13
N ALA A 82 -15.39 -10.24 5.86
CA ALA A 82 -14.83 -9.35 6.88
C ALA A 82 -15.77 -9.16 8.09
N VAL A 83 -17.08 -9.01 7.82
CA VAL A 83 -18.12 -8.89 8.85
C VAL A 83 -18.29 -10.20 9.65
N ALA A 84 -18.23 -11.36 8.98
CA ALA A 84 -18.43 -12.65 9.63
C ALA A 84 -17.25 -13.09 10.51
N ASP A 85 -16.04 -12.65 10.17
CA ASP A 85 -14.79 -13.09 10.79
C ASP A 85 -14.52 -12.41 12.15
N GLY A 86 -14.93 -11.14 12.30
CA GLY A 86 -14.84 -10.40 13.57
C GLY A 86 -13.43 -9.90 13.95
N ARG A 87 -12.41 -10.12 13.13
CA ARG A 87 -11.04 -9.55 13.30
C ARG A 87 -10.82 -8.24 12.53
N PHE A 88 -11.85 -7.78 11.82
CA PHE A 88 -11.83 -6.64 10.91
C PHE A 88 -12.88 -5.60 11.30
N GLU A 89 -13.26 -5.51 12.58
CA GLU A 89 -14.35 -4.62 13.01
C GLU A 89 -14.03 -3.15 12.69
N THR A 90 -12.78 -2.74 12.90
CA THR A 90 -12.28 -1.39 12.58
C THR A 90 -12.27 -1.14 11.08
N LEU A 91 -11.83 -2.12 10.30
CA LEU A 91 -11.80 -2.04 8.85
C LEU A 91 -13.21 -1.88 8.27
N VAL A 92 -14.17 -2.68 8.74
CA VAL A 92 -15.58 -2.59 8.30
C VAL A 92 -16.17 -1.23 8.67
N ALA A 93 -15.87 -0.70 9.85
CA ALA A 93 -16.30 0.63 10.26
C ALA A 93 -15.70 1.72 9.35
N ALA A 94 -14.41 1.64 9.03
CA ALA A 94 -13.72 2.54 8.12
C ALA A 94 -14.30 2.50 6.69
N VAL A 95 -14.48 1.30 6.12
CA VAL A 95 -15.07 1.11 4.79
C VAL A 95 -16.50 1.64 4.71
N THR A 96 -17.27 1.47 5.80
CA THR A 96 -18.62 2.02 5.90
C THR A 96 -18.60 3.54 6.00
N ALA A 97 -17.66 4.12 6.76
CA ALA A 97 -17.51 5.57 6.88
C ALA A 97 -17.07 6.23 5.56
N ALA A 98 -16.23 5.54 4.79
CA ALA A 98 -15.75 5.99 3.48
C ALA A 98 -16.70 5.68 2.31
N ASP A 99 -17.88 5.09 2.56
CA ASP A 99 -18.86 4.69 1.53
C ASP A 99 -18.28 3.73 0.46
N LEU A 100 -17.26 2.94 0.82
CA LEU A 100 -16.58 2.02 -0.10
C LEU A 100 -17.16 0.60 -0.08
N ALA A 101 -18.10 0.31 0.82
CA ALA A 101 -18.67 -1.03 0.99
C ALA A 101 -19.28 -1.57 -0.32
N ASP A 102 -20.04 -0.74 -1.05
CA ASP A 102 -20.65 -1.12 -2.33
C ASP A 102 -19.58 -1.35 -3.42
N THR A 103 -18.52 -0.56 -3.42
CA THR A 103 -17.38 -0.70 -4.36
C THR A 103 -16.63 -2.00 -4.12
N LEU A 104 -16.32 -2.32 -2.88
CA LEU A 104 -15.63 -3.55 -2.50
C LEU A 104 -16.51 -4.80 -2.57
N SER A 105 -17.83 -4.63 -2.68
CA SER A 105 -18.80 -5.70 -2.92
C SER A 105 -19.16 -5.84 -4.41
N SER A 106 -18.60 -4.99 -5.27
CA SER A 106 -18.85 -5.04 -6.71
C SER A 106 -18.21 -6.27 -7.37
N GLU A 107 -18.60 -6.53 -8.62
CA GLU A 107 -18.06 -7.64 -9.41
C GLU A 107 -16.55 -7.46 -9.62
N GLY A 108 -15.76 -8.27 -8.92
CA GLY A 108 -14.31 -8.31 -9.02
C GLY A 108 -13.81 -9.21 -10.16
N PRO A 109 -12.48 -9.34 -10.29
CA PRO A 109 -11.64 -9.73 -9.15
C PRO A 109 -10.91 -8.57 -8.47
N PHE A 110 -10.97 -8.57 -7.13
CA PHE A 110 -10.15 -7.72 -6.26
C PHE A 110 -9.23 -8.55 -5.37
N THR A 111 -8.10 -7.98 -4.99
CA THR A 111 -7.28 -8.50 -3.89
C THR A 111 -7.21 -7.43 -2.81
N VAL A 112 -7.64 -7.76 -1.60
CA VAL A 112 -7.67 -6.83 -0.46
C VAL A 112 -6.69 -7.29 0.60
N PHE A 113 -5.76 -6.41 0.96
CA PHE A 113 -4.91 -6.58 2.13
C PHE A 113 -5.65 -6.04 3.34
N ALA A 114 -6.23 -6.92 4.16
CA ALA A 114 -7.07 -6.55 5.28
C ALA A 114 -6.25 -6.51 6.59
N PRO A 115 -5.97 -5.33 7.17
CA PRO A 115 -5.33 -5.22 8.47
C PRO A 115 -6.26 -5.71 9.57
N THR A 116 -5.71 -6.45 10.53
CA THR A 116 -6.44 -6.86 11.73
C THR A 116 -6.72 -5.68 12.66
N ASP A 117 -7.67 -5.82 13.57
CA ASP A 117 -7.91 -4.81 14.60
C ASP A 117 -6.66 -4.54 15.47
N ASP A 118 -5.81 -5.54 15.67
CA ASP A 118 -4.51 -5.38 16.34
C ASP A 118 -3.54 -4.49 15.53
N ALA A 119 -3.59 -4.57 14.20
CA ALA A 119 -2.80 -3.71 13.30
C ALA A 119 -3.24 -2.24 13.41
N PHE A 120 -4.54 -1.98 13.50
CA PHE A 120 -5.05 -0.63 13.77
C PHE A 120 -4.66 -0.13 15.17
N ALA A 121 -4.68 -1.01 16.17
CA ALA A 121 -4.26 -0.67 17.52
C ALA A 121 -2.74 -0.41 17.65
N ALA A 122 -1.94 -0.90 16.70
CA ALA A 122 -0.50 -0.64 16.63
C ALA A 122 -0.15 0.75 16.06
N LEU A 123 -1.11 1.43 15.43
CA LEU A 123 -0.93 2.81 14.98
C LEU A 123 -0.76 3.77 16.16
N PRO A 124 -0.07 4.91 15.97
CA PRO A 124 0.02 5.95 16.99
C PRO A 124 -1.36 6.40 17.48
N GLU A 125 -1.48 6.68 18.77
CA GLU A 125 -2.73 7.19 19.35
C GLU A 125 -3.12 8.50 18.67
N GLY A 126 -4.37 8.61 18.20
CA GLY A 126 -4.89 9.77 17.46
C GLY A 126 -4.91 9.62 15.95
N THR A 127 -4.16 8.66 15.36
CA THR A 127 -4.13 8.47 13.91
C THR A 127 -5.48 7.95 13.40
N VAL A 128 -6.06 6.94 14.06
CA VAL A 128 -7.36 6.39 13.63
C VAL A 128 -8.47 7.43 13.78
N GLU A 129 -8.45 8.19 14.87
CA GLU A 129 -9.40 9.28 15.10
C GLU A 129 -9.31 10.34 14.00
N ALA A 130 -8.10 10.79 13.65
CA ALA A 130 -7.89 11.78 12.58
C ALA A 130 -8.40 11.26 11.23
N LEU A 131 -8.14 9.99 10.90
CA LEU A 131 -8.64 9.38 9.67
C LEU A 131 -10.17 9.26 9.65
N LEU A 132 -10.81 9.05 10.80
CA LEU A 132 -12.27 9.02 10.90
C LEU A 132 -12.91 10.42 10.88
N GLU A 133 -12.14 11.48 11.17
CA GLU A 133 -12.61 12.87 11.07
C GLU A 133 -12.74 13.35 9.62
N ASP A 134 -11.88 12.87 8.72
CA ASP A 134 -12.01 13.06 7.26
C ASP A 134 -12.16 11.73 6.49
N PRO A 135 -13.36 11.12 6.50
CA PRO A 135 -13.58 9.83 5.85
C PRO A 135 -13.48 9.89 4.32
N ALA A 136 -13.62 11.07 3.71
CA ALA A 136 -13.62 11.24 2.25
C ALA A 136 -12.25 11.66 1.69
N GLY A 137 -11.34 12.13 2.54
CA GLY A 137 -9.95 12.42 2.21
C GLY A 137 -9.07 11.20 2.42
N ASP A 138 -8.21 11.28 3.43
CA ASP A 138 -7.11 10.32 3.65
C ASP A 138 -7.58 8.90 3.89
N LEU A 139 -8.69 8.71 4.62
CA LEU A 139 -9.22 7.37 4.88
C LEU A 139 -9.55 6.62 3.60
N THR A 140 -10.20 7.30 2.65
CA THR A 140 -10.54 6.69 1.35
C THR A 140 -9.27 6.31 0.60
N GLN A 141 -8.25 7.17 0.60
CA GLN A 141 -6.97 6.91 -0.06
C GLN A 141 -6.21 5.73 0.59
N ILE A 142 -6.22 5.63 1.92
CA ILE A 142 -5.63 4.49 2.65
C ILE A 142 -6.37 3.20 2.30
N LEU A 143 -7.71 3.21 2.34
CA LEU A 143 -8.51 2.02 2.04
C LEU A 143 -8.30 1.55 0.59
N LEU A 144 -8.26 2.48 -0.38
CA LEU A 144 -7.96 2.15 -1.77
C LEU A 144 -6.53 1.65 -1.98
N TYR A 145 -5.58 2.08 -1.14
CA TYR A 145 -4.20 1.57 -1.19
C TYR A 145 -4.11 0.11 -0.71
N HIS A 146 -5.02 -0.34 0.15
CA HIS A 146 -5.10 -1.75 0.54
C HIS A 146 -5.73 -2.65 -0.55
N VAL A 147 -6.25 -2.06 -1.63
CA VAL A 147 -6.99 -2.78 -2.67
C VAL A 147 -6.16 -2.80 -3.95
N VAL A 148 -6.00 -3.99 -4.51
CA VAL A 148 -5.35 -4.23 -5.80
C VAL A 148 -6.39 -4.79 -6.76
N GLU A 149 -6.43 -4.25 -7.99
CA GLU A 149 -7.27 -4.81 -9.04
C GLU A 149 -6.65 -6.11 -9.58
N GLY A 150 -7.46 -7.17 -9.67
CA GLY A 150 -7.02 -8.49 -10.11
C GLY A 150 -6.90 -9.52 -8.99
N VAL A 151 -6.65 -10.76 -9.39
CA VAL A 151 -6.38 -11.87 -8.47
C VAL A 151 -4.87 -11.97 -8.26
N VAL A 152 -4.42 -11.67 -7.06
CA VAL A 152 -3.04 -11.89 -6.62
C VAL A 152 -3.10 -12.91 -5.50
N ASP A 153 -2.95 -14.19 -5.83
CA ASP A 153 -2.85 -15.27 -4.85
C ASP A 153 -1.42 -15.41 -4.31
N ALA A 154 -1.23 -16.13 -3.21
CA ALA A 154 0.10 -16.30 -2.61
C ALA A 154 1.12 -16.91 -3.59
N ALA A 155 0.66 -17.73 -4.55
CA ALA A 155 1.51 -18.28 -5.60
C ALA A 155 2.02 -17.17 -6.55
N ALA A 156 1.14 -16.27 -6.99
CA ALA A 156 1.49 -15.12 -7.82
C ALA A 156 2.40 -14.13 -7.09
N VAL A 157 2.16 -13.89 -5.79
CA VAL A 157 2.98 -12.99 -4.95
C VAL A 157 4.46 -13.36 -5.01
N THR A 158 4.81 -14.65 -5.03
CA THR A 158 6.23 -15.08 -5.10
C THR A 158 6.94 -14.70 -6.40
N GLY A 159 6.20 -14.41 -7.47
CA GLY A 159 6.73 -13.99 -8.77
C GLY A 159 6.58 -12.48 -9.04
N LEU A 160 5.99 -11.73 -8.10
CA LEU A 160 5.75 -10.30 -8.22
C LEU A 160 6.72 -9.52 -7.31
N GLU A 161 7.30 -8.45 -7.86
CA GLU A 161 8.11 -7.50 -7.09
C GLU A 161 7.26 -6.31 -6.58
N SER A 162 6.17 -6.00 -7.29
CA SER A 162 5.22 -4.95 -6.92
C SER A 162 3.80 -5.28 -7.38
N ALA A 163 2.82 -4.61 -6.77
CA ALA A 163 1.42 -4.62 -7.19
C ALA A 163 0.86 -3.20 -7.24
N MET A 164 0.17 -2.86 -8.34
CA MET A 164 -0.49 -1.57 -8.51
C MET A 164 -1.81 -1.55 -7.71
N THR A 165 -1.97 -0.56 -6.84
CA THR A 165 -3.20 -0.38 -6.05
C THR A 165 -4.24 0.43 -6.82
N VAL A 166 -5.51 0.35 -6.39
CA VAL A 166 -6.60 1.17 -6.96
C VAL A 166 -6.35 2.67 -6.74
N GLN A 167 -5.63 3.01 -5.66
CA GLN A 167 -5.25 4.38 -5.35
C GLN A 167 -4.27 4.98 -6.39
N GLY A 168 -3.47 4.13 -7.05
CA GLY A 168 -2.55 4.50 -8.13
C GLY A 168 -1.06 4.43 -7.76
N GLU A 169 -0.74 4.19 -6.49
CA GLU A 169 0.62 3.90 -6.01
C GLU A 169 0.87 2.37 -5.95
N GLU A 170 2.13 1.95 -6.07
CA GLU A 170 2.51 0.53 -6.02
C GLU A 170 2.85 0.09 -4.58
N ILE A 171 2.47 -1.13 -4.22
CA ILE A 171 2.97 -1.82 -3.03
C ILE A 171 4.19 -2.64 -3.44
N THR A 172 5.28 -2.51 -2.70
CA THR A 172 6.47 -3.37 -2.88
C THR A 172 6.26 -4.69 -2.18
N ILE A 173 6.50 -5.79 -2.88
CA ILE A 173 6.33 -7.15 -2.37
C ILE A 173 7.71 -7.80 -2.28
N ALA A 174 8.07 -8.29 -1.10
CA ALA A 174 9.26 -9.07 -0.87
C ALA A 174 8.89 -10.39 -0.18
N VAL A 175 9.67 -11.45 -0.44
CA VAL A 175 9.54 -12.72 0.27
C VAL A 175 10.81 -12.95 1.08
N GLU A 176 10.67 -12.89 2.40
CA GLU A 176 11.77 -13.01 3.36
C GLU A 176 11.47 -14.19 4.30
N ASP A 177 12.39 -15.15 4.40
CA ASP A 177 12.26 -16.33 5.27
C ASP A 177 10.95 -17.14 5.10
N GLY A 178 10.31 -17.03 3.92
CA GLY A 178 9.05 -17.71 3.62
C GLY A 178 7.79 -16.94 4.03
N ALA A 179 7.95 -15.73 4.59
CA ALA A 179 6.88 -14.76 4.82
C ALA A 179 6.84 -13.72 3.69
N VAL A 180 5.66 -13.20 3.42
CA VAL A 180 5.46 -12.10 2.45
C VAL A 180 5.51 -10.79 3.22
N ILE A 181 6.45 -9.93 2.85
CA ILE A 181 6.64 -8.60 3.42
C ILE A 181 6.21 -7.54 2.39
N LEU A 182 5.29 -6.68 2.79
CA LEU A 182 4.78 -5.55 2.03
C LEU A 182 5.47 -4.27 2.51
N ASN A 183 5.90 -3.43 1.57
CA ASN A 183 6.58 -2.15 1.83
C ASN A 183 7.76 -2.25 2.83
N GLY A 184 8.40 -3.43 2.92
CA GLY A 184 9.55 -3.71 3.80
C GLY A 184 9.25 -3.69 5.30
N THR A 185 7.98 -3.55 5.72
CA THR A 185 7.62 -3.38 7.14
C THR A 185 6.39 -4.19 7.56
N THR A 186 5.49 -4.51 6.65
CA THR A 186 4.20 -5.16 6.94
C THR A 186 4.27 -6.64 6.57
N GLU A 187 3.90 -7.54 7.47
CA GLU A 187 3.87 -8.99 7.21
C GLU A 187 2.45 -9.45 6.87
N VAL A 188 2.33 -10.32 5.86
CA VAL A 188 1.08 -11.02 5.57
C VAL A 188 0.96 -12.26 6.47
N ILE A 189 0.04 -12.22 7.43
CA ILE A 189 -0.17 -13.28 8.43
C ILE A 189 -0.94 -14.47 7.84
N ILE A 190 -1.97 -14.20 7.04
CA ILE A 190 -2.83 -15.22 6.43
C ILE A 190 -3.07 -14.86 4.98
N THR A 191 -2.85 -15.80 4.08
CA THR A 191 -3.07 -15.61 2.64
C THR A 191 -4.26 -16.41 2.13
N ASP A 192 -4.72 -16.06 0.93
CA ASP A 192 -5.63 -16.86 0.11
C ASP A 192 -7.02 -17.12 0.72
N ILE A 193 -7.58 -16.15 1.44
CA ILE A 193 -8.98 -16.21 1.85
C ILE A 193 -9.86 -15.90 0.63
N VAL A 194 -10.51 -16.93 0.08
CA VAL A 194 -11.31 -16.82 -1.14
C VAL A 194 -12.67 -16.19 -0.84
N ALA A 195 -12.95 -15.09 -1.53
CA ALA A 195 -14.26 -14.41 -1.57
C ALA A 195 -14.93 -14.62 -2.93
N SER A 196 -16.24 -14.37 -3.04
CA SER A 196 -16.94 -14.46 -4.34
C SER A 196 -16.43 -13.47 -5.38
N ASN A 197 -15.91 -12.32 -4.93
CA ASN A 197 -15.43 -11.24 -5.80
C ASN A 197 -13.92 -11.00 -5.68
N GLY A 198 -13.15 -11.89 -5.06
CA GLY A 198 -11.72 -11.66 -4.88
C GLY A 198 -10.99 -12.56 -3.89
N ILE A 199 -9.84 -12.08 -3.43
CA ILE A 199 -9.01 -12.71 -2.39
C ILE A 199 -8.73 -11.69 -1.28
N ILE A 200 -8.76 -12.16 -0.03
CA ILE A 200 -8.33 -11.38 1.13
C ILE A 200 -7.01 -11.95 1.64
N HIS A 201 -6.05 -11.06 1.87
CA HIS A 201 -4.79 -11.34 2.58
C HIS A 201 -4.79 -10.56 3.88
N VAL A 202 -4.59 -11.23 4.99
CA VAL A 202 -4.59 -10.62 6.32
C VAL A 202 -3.20 -10.12 6.65
N ILE A 203 -3.08 -8.87 7.07
CA ILE A 203 -1.81 -8.22 7.37
C ILE A 203 -1.73 -7.76 8.84
N ASP A 204 -0.50 -7.64 9.34
CA ASP A 204 -0.21 -7.27 10.73
C ASP A 204 -0.11 -5.75 10.98
N SER A 205 -0.05 -4.95 9.92
CA SER A 205 0.15 -3.50 9.96
C SER A 205 -0.72 -2.82 8.90
N VAL A 206 -1.10 -1.56 9.13
CA VAL A 206 -1.87 -0.77 8.15
C VAL A 206 -0.92 -0.22 7.07
N LEU A 207 -1.24 -0.46 5.80
CA LEU A 207 -0.50 0.09 4.67
C LEU A 207 -0.81 1.57 4.49
N LEU A 208 0.18 2.42 4.71
CA LEU A 208 0.11 3.84 4.42
C LEU A 208 0.75 4.14 3.06
N PRO A 209 0.09 4.93 2.20
CA PRO A 209 0.70 5.35 0.96
C PRO A 209 1.98 6.16 1.21
N PRO A 210 3.02 5.99 0.38
CA PRO A 210 4.27 6.71 0.57
C PRO A 210 4.11 8.23 0.42
N SER A 211 3.09 8.69 -0.33
CA SER A 211 2.67 10.09 -0.37
C SER A 211 2.33 10.65 1.03
N MET A 212 1.55 9.94 1.84
CA MET A 212 1.20 10.37 3.21
C MET A 212 2.38 10.21 4.18
N MET A 213 3.16 9.14 4.04
CA MET A 213 4.35 8.95 4.88
C MET A 213 5.42 10.02 4.62
N ALA A 214 5.49 10.54 3.39
CA ALA A 214 6.37 11.65 3.07
C ALA A 214 5.95 12.93 3.79
N GLU A 215 4.65 13.18 3.97
CA GLU A 215 4.17 14.36 4.69
C GLU A 215 4.47 14.28 6.19
N GLU A 216 4.33 13.11 6.80
CA GLU A 216 4.65 12.87 8.23
C GLU A 216 6.15 12.92 8.54
N MET A 217 7.01 12.63 7.55
CA MET A 217 8.47 12.48 7.75
C MET A 217 9.27 13.69 7.24
N LEU A 218 8.63 14.65 6.57
CA LEU A 218 9.29 15.89 6.20
C LEU A 218 9.33 16.82 7.43
N PRO A 219 10.53 17.28 7.84
CA PRO A 219 10.61 18.23 8.93
C PRO A 219 9.83 19.49 8.56
N SER A 220 9.11 20.06 9.53
CA SER A 220 8.36 21.28 9.29
C SER A 220 9.28 22.44 8.90
N ILE A 221 8.74 23.51 8.33
CA ILE A 221 9.54 24.69 7.97
C ILE A 221 10.31 25.23 9.19
N ALA A 222 9.67 25.19 10.37
CA ALA A 222 10.30 25.60 11.62
C ALA A 222 11.43 24.64 12.02
N GLU A 223 11.26 23.33 11.89
CA GLU A 223 12.28 22.34 12.19
C GLU A 223 13.48 22.42 11.24
N ILE A 224 13.24 22.67 9.95
CA ILE A 224 14.31 22.93 8.96
C ILE A 224 15.12 24.17 9.36
N ALA A 225 14.44 25.25 9.75
CA ALA A 225 15.09 26.49 10.18
C ALA A 225 15.95 26.30 11.43
N VAL A 226 15.47 25.49 12.38
CA VAL A 226 16.24 25.10 13.58
C VAL A 226 17.44 24.22 13.23
N ALA A 227 17.27 23.25 12.34
CA ALA A 227 18.32 22.31 11.95
C ALA A 227 19.47 22.97 11.17
N ASP A 228 19.17 23.98 10.34
CA ASP A 228 20.17 24.73 9.56
C ASP A 228 21.05 25.63 10.44
N GLY A 229 20.49 26.18 11.51
CA GLY A 229 21.23 26.96 12.51
C GLY A 229 21.56 28.41 12.10
N ASN A 230 21.20 28.85 10.89
CA ASN A 230 21.38 30.24 10.43
C ASN A 230 20.11 31.12 10.55
N PHE A 231 19.04 30.58 11.14
CA PHE A 231 17.72 31.22 11.26
C PHE A 231 17.29 31.39 12.72
N THR A 232 18.23 31.48 13.66
CA THR A 232 17.93 31.48 15.10
C THR A 232 17.07 32.67 15.52
N THR A 233 17.28 33.83 14.92
CA THR A 233 16.49 35.05 15.16
C THR A 233 15.07 34.92 14.60
N LEU A 234 14.92 34.26 13.44
CA LEU A 234 13.61 34.01 12.84
C LEU A 234 12.80 33.04 13.70
N VAL A 235 13.39 31.93 14.16
CA VAL A 235 12.71 30.96 15.03
C VAL A 235 12.22 31.65 16.31
N ALA A 236 13.07 32.46 16.94
CA ALA A 236 12.67 33.22 18.14
C ALA A 236 11.51 34.19 17.87
N ALA A 237 11.47 34.81 16.69
CA ALA A 237 10.36 35.69 16.29
C ALA A 237 9.07 34.90 16.01
N LEU A 238 9.17 33.74 15.37
CA LEU A 238 8.03 32.85 15.12
C LEU A 238 7.44 32.31 16.42
N ASP A 239 8.29 31.93 17.37
CA ASP A 239 7.89 31.53 18.73
C ASP A 239 7.16 32.67 19.45
N ALA A 240 7.72 33.89 19.40
CA ALA A 240 7.11 35.07 20.02
C ALA A 240 5.76 35.45 19.37
N ALA A 241 5.61 35.20 18.07
CA ALA A 241 4.38 35.45 17.32
C ALA A 241 3.36 34.31 17.41
N GLY A 242 3.73 33.15 17.96
CA GLY A 242 2.87 31.96 18.00
C GLY A 242 2.59 31.36 16.62
N LEU A 243 3.46 31.61 15.63
CA LEU A 243 3.29 31.16 14.24
C LEU A 243 3.90 29.77 13.98
N VAL A 244 4.61 29.19 14.96
CA VAL A 244 5.23 27.87 14.81
C VAL A 244 4.20 26.78 14.56
N GLU A 245 3.05 26.82 15.24
CA GLU A 245 1.96 25.87 15.01
C GLU A 245 1.36 26.03 13.61
N THR A 246 1.20 27.27 13.11
CA THR A 246 0.68 27.53 11.76
C THR A 246 1.64 27.05 10.67
N LEU A 247 2.95 27.26 10.85
CA LEU A 247 3.96 26.82 9.88
C LEU A 247 4.31 25.33 9.99
N SER A 248 3.83 24.67 11.06
CA SER A 248 3.93 23.22 11.23
C SER A 248 2.62 22.50 10.90
N GLY A 249 1.54 23.24 10.66
CA GLY A 249 0.27 22.68 10.20
C GLY A 249 0.25 22.42 8.70
N GLU A 250 -0.82 21.79 8.24
CA GLU A 250 -1.03 21.47 6.83
C GLU A 250 -1.20 22.74 5.98
N GLY A 251 -0.43 22.84 4.89
CA GLY A 251 -0.57 23.93 3.92
C GLY A 251 0.64 24.18 3.04
N GLU A 252 0.41 24.71 1.84
CA GLU A 252 1.47 25.16 0.93
C GLU A 252 2.01 26.53 1.36
N PHE A 253 3.12 26.55 2.11
CA PHE A 253 3.77 27.78 2.53
C PHE A 253 5.04 28.07 1.73
N THR A 254 5.22 29.33 1.34
CA THR A 254 6.51 29.84 0.84
C THR A 254 7.03 30.90 1.82
N VAL A 255 8.00 30.52 2.65
CA VAL A 255 8.60 31.41 3.64
C VAL A 255 9.88 32.00 3.09
N PHE A 256 9.94 33.32 2.98
CA PHE A 256 11.19 34.04 2.74
C PHE A 256 11.93 34.20 4.07
N ALA A 257 12.73 33.21 4.44
CA ALA A 257 13.46 33.18 5.70
C ALA A 257 14.74 34.06 5.65
N PRO A 258 14.78 35.24 6.30
CA PRO A 258 16.02 36.02 6.43
C PRO A 258 17.03 35.31 7.34
N THR A 259 18.31 35.29 6.94
CA THR A 259 19.38 34.75 7.79
C THR A 259 19.66 35.65 8.99
N ASP A 260 20.34 35.11 9.99
CA ASP A 260 20.80 35.87 11.15
C ASP A 260 21.71 37.06 10.75
N GLU A 261 22.49 36.96 9.66
CA GLU A 261 23.24 38.11 9.14
C GLU A 261 22.33 39.21 8.56
N ALA A 262 21.19 38.83 7.96
CA ALA A 262 20.23 39.80 7.45
C ALA A 262 19.58 40.59 8.59
N PHE A 263 19.29 39.95 9.73
CA PHE A 263 18.85 40.62 10.94
C PHE A 263 19.96 41.50 11.55
N ALA A 264 21.21 41.02 11.57
CA ALA A 264 22.35 41.80 12.07
C ALA A 264 22.68 43.04 11.22
N ALA A 265 22.27 43.07 9.95
CA ALA A 265 22.43 44.23 9.07
C ALA A 265 21.40 45.35 9.35
N LEU A 266 20.39 45.09 10.17
CA LEU A 266 19.40 46.11 10.55
C LEU A 266 20.00 47.15 11.51
N PRO A 267 19.47 48.39 11.54
CA PRO A 267 19.87 49.38 12.52
C PRO A 267 19.66 48.88 13.96
N GLU A 268 20.59 49.21 14.86
CA GLU A 268 20.50 48.84 16.28
C GLU A 268 19.15 49.27 16.89
N GLY A 269 18.50 48.38 17.65
CA GLY A 269 17.18 48.60 18.24
C GLY A 269 15.98 48.17 17.38
N THR A 270 16.20 47.82 16.10
CA THR A 270 15.09 47.41 15.22
C THR A 270 14.60 45.99 15.54
N VAL A 271 15.53 45.06 15.82
CA VAL A 271 15.18 43.66 16.14
C VAL A 271 14.52 43.59 17.52
N GLU A 272 15.03 44.32 18.52
CA GLU A 272 14.37 44.38 19.83
C GLU A 272 12.95 44.96 19.73
N ALA A 273 12.74 46.00 18.92
CA ALA A 273 11.41 46.57 18.70
C ALA A 273 10.44 45.58 18.02
N LEU A 274 10.94 44.76 17.09
CA LEU A 274 10.13 43.73 16.41
C LEU A 274 9.78 42.56 17.35
N LEU A 275 10.67 42.22 18.29
CA LEU A 275 10.44 41.16 19.27
C LEU A 275 9.57 41.61 20.46
N GLU A 276 9.53 42.91 20.78
CA GLU A 276 8.66 43.47 21.82
C GLU A 276 7.19 43.62 21.38
N ASP A 277 6.92 43.77 20.08
CA ASP A 277 5.57 43.83 19.50
C ASP A 277 5.42 42.94 18.24
N PRO A 278 5.43 41.61 18.40
CA PRO A 278 5.30 40.68 17.28
C PRO A 278 3.93 40.74 16.61
N ALA A 279 2.88 41.14 17.34
CA ALA A 279 1.51 41.22 16.83
C ALA A 279 1.27 42.49 16.00
N GLY A 280 1.85 43.64 16.37
CA GLY A 280 1.67 44.90 15.64
C GLY A 280 2.49 45.02 14.37
N ALA A 281 3.69 44.41 14.33
CA ALA A 281 4.60 44.54 13.18
C ALA A 281 4.35 43.52 12.05
N LEU A 282 3.75 42.36 12.35
CA LEU A 282 3.56 41.26 11.39
C LEU A 282 2.14 41.17 10.81
N THR A 283 1.14 41.84 11.39
CA THR A 283 -0.24 41.82 10.85
C THR A 283 -0.56 42.97 9.89
N ASP A 284 0.33 43.97 9.75
CA ASP A 284 0.13 45.17 8.93
C ASP A 284 0.84 45.10 7.54
N ILE A 285 1.19 43.89 7.08
CA ILE A 285 1.71 43.59 5.74
C ILE A 285 0.64 42.94 4.86
#